data_AF-A0A1V4R351-F1
#
_entry.id   AF-A0A1V4R351-F1
#
_cell.length_a   1.000
_cell.length_b   1.000
_cell.length_c   1.000
_cell.angle_alpha   90.00
_cell.angle_beta   90.00
_cell.angle_gamma   90.00
#
_symmetry.space_group_name_H-M   'P 1'
#
loop_
_entity.id
_entity.type
_entity.pdbx_description
1 polymer ?
#
loop_
_entity_poly.entity_id
_entity_poly.type
_entity_poly.pdbx_seq_one_letter_code
_entity_poly.pdbx_strand_id
1 'polypeptide(L)'
;MVGAGAAEGSVDASNMLKPALARGSLHCIGATTLDEYRKYIEKDAALERRFQPVLIDEPDIEDTISILRGIKEKYEVHHGVQIQDNALVSAAVLSERYITDRFLPDKAIDLIDEACASLRMEIDSMPEELEIAGRRLKQLEIEKISLRKEKNKISKERLNKISEETANIKDKQKELLLRWEFEKNLLKNISKTSEKIDEIKAQIEISERKGDLAKVSELKYGHLVEMQN
;
A
#
# COMPACT_ATOMS: atom_id res chain seq x y z
N MET A 1 -5.60 29.45 1.26
CA MET A 1 -6.80 30.30 1.08
C MET A 1 -6.61 31.72 1.63
N VAL A 2 -5.97 31.91 2.78
CA VAL A 2 -5.56 33.26 3.25
C VAL A 2 -4.16 33.55 2.67
N GLY A 3 -4.00 34.65 1.93
CA GLY A 3 -2.69 35.16 1.51
C GLY A 3 -1.95 34.45 0.35
N ALA A 4 -2.29 33.19 0.02
CA ALA A 4 -1.72 32.47 -1.15
C ALA A 4 -2.26 32.98 -2.51
N GLY A 5 -3.22 33.90 -2.50
CA GLY A 5 -3.87 34.49 -3.66
C GLY A 5 -3.35 35.89 -4.05
N ALA A 6 -2.12 36.23 -3.72
CA ALA A 6 -1.54 37.55 -4.02
C ALA A 6 -1.23 37.80 -5.52
N ALA A 7 -1.86 37.06 -6.44
CA ALA A 7 -1.99 37.45 -7.82
C ALA A 7 -3.21 38.40 -7.93
N GLU A 8 -2.98 39.61 -8.44
CA GLU A 8 -3.97 40.67 -8.63
C GLU A 8 -5.28 40.11 -9.22
N GLY A 9 -6.30 39.87 -8.37
CA GLY A 9 -7.63 39.46 -8.82
C GLY A 9 -8.25 38.24 -8.13
N SER A 10 -7.53 37.51 -7.27
CA SER A 10 -8.18 36.46 -6.48
C SER A 10 -8.87 37.06 -5.24
N VAL A 11 -10.12 36.66 -4.99
CA VAL A 11 -10.93 37.16 -3.87
C VAL A 11 -10.22 36.81 -2.56
N ASP A 12 -9.85 37.83 -1.77
CA ASP A 12 -9.26 37.64 -0.45
C ASP A 12 -10.31 37.09 0.53
N ALA A 13 -10.45 35.77 0.53
CA ALA A 13 -11.37 35.02 1.39
C ALA A 13 -11.14 35.32 2.88
N SER A 14 -9.96 35.83 3.26
CA SER A 14 -9.66 36.26 4.63
C SER A 14 -10.66 37.30 5.15
N ASN A 15 -11.02 38.29 4.34
CA ASN A 15 -11.93 39.36 4.77
C ASN A 15 -13.39 38.87 4.92
N MET A 16 -13.76 37.77 4.25
CA MET A 16 -15.07 37.14 4.42
C MET A 16 -15.13 36.29 5.70
N LEU A 17 -14.01 35.70 6.12
CA LEU A 17 -13.94 34.81 7.29
C LEU A 17 -13.84 35.59 8.61
N LYS A 18 -13.15 36.74 8.62
CA LYS A 18 -12.94 37.56 9.83
C LYS A 18 -14.22 37.86 10.64
N PRO A 19 -15.35 38.30 10.02
CA PRO A 19 -16.56 38.56 10.78
C PRO A 19 -17.15 37.30 11.43
N ALA A 20 -17.08 36.15 10.75
CA ALA A 20 -17.62 34.89 11.25
C ALA A 20 -16.76 34.32 12.39
N LEU A 21 -15.43 34.45 12.30
CA LEU A 21 -14.48 34.10 13.36
C LEU A 21 -14.64 35.01 14.58
N ALA A 22 -14.78 36.32 14.36
CA ALA A 22 -14.95 37.29 15.45
C ALA A 22 -16.26 37.08 16.23
N ARG A 23 -17.33 36.65 15.57
CA ARG A 23 -18.61 36.33 16.21
C ARG A 23 -18.66 34.94 16.84
N GLY A 24 -17.64 34.10 16.65
CA GLY A 24 -17.66 32.69 17.10
C GLY A 24 -18.66 31.80 16.34
N SER A 25 -19.24 32.30 15.24
CA SER A 25 -20.18 31.54 14.41
C SER A 25 -19.51 30.49 13.52
N LEU A 26 -18.18 30.57 13.39
CA LEU A 26 -17.36 29.64 12.61
C LEU A 26 -16.31 29.02 13.53
N HIS A 27 -16.30 27.69 13.61
CA HIS A 27 -15.21 26.91 14.19
C HIS A 27 -14.38 26.33 13.05
N CYS A 28 -13.07 26.54 13.07
CA CYS A 28 -12.19 26.02 12.04
C CYS A 28 -10.84 25.61 12.62
N ILE A 29 -10.23 24.61 11.99
CA ILE A 29 -8.83 24.22 12.22
C ILE A 29 -8.07 24.56 10.94
N GLY A 30 -7.02 25.36 11.06
CA GLY A 30 -6.11 25.69 9.97
C GLY A 30 -4.87 24.81 10.03
N ALA A 31 -4.36 24.41 8.87
CA ALA A 31 -3.07 23.75 8.71
C ALA A 31 -2.23 24.55 7.71
N THR A 32 -1.00 24.90 8.09
CA THR A 32 -0.07 25.73 7.31
C THR A 32 1.34 25.52 7.83
N THR A 33 2.36 25.92 7.07
CA THR A 33 3.75 25.90 7.56
C THR A 33 4.02 27.08 8.47
N LEU A 34 5.07 26.99 9.28
CA LEU A 34 5.48 28.08 10.17
C LEU A 34 5.79 29.38 9.39
N ASP A 35 6.38 29.25 8.19
CA ASP A 35 6.73 30.38 7.35
C ASP A 35 5.49 31.09 6.79
N GLU A 36 4.50 30.33 6.35
CA GLU A 36 3.22 30.87 5.90
C GLU A 36 2.43 31.50 7.05
N TYR A 37 2.43 30.86 8.23
CA TYR A 37 1.82 31.41 9.44
C TYR A 37 2.40 32.79 9.78
N ARG A 38 3.74 32.90 9.84
CA ARG A 38 4.45 34.16 10.08
C ARG A 38 4.16 35.21 9.02
N LYS A 39 4.01 34.79 7.76
CA LYS A 39 3.80 35.71 6.63
C LYS A 39 2.36 36.24 6.56
N TYR A 40 1.37 35.41 6.86
CA TYR A 40 -0.04 35.70 6.54
C TYR A 40 -0.98 35.79 7.74
N ILE A 41 -0.68 35.11 8.86
CA ILE A 41 -1.55 35.09 10.04
C ILE A 41 -1.01 36.02 11.12
N GLU A 42 0.27 35.91 11.46
CA GLU A 42 0.91 36.70 12.53
C GLU A 42 0.93 38.21 12.20
N LYS A 43 1.02 38.57 10.92
CA LYS A 43 0.96 39.97 10.49
C LYS A 43 -0.44 40.57 10.54
N ASP A 44 -1.49 39.75 10.63
CA ASP A 44 -2.88 40.21 10.67
C ASP A 44 -3.42 40.12 12.11
N ALA A 45 -3.44 41.26 12.79
CA ALA A 45 -3.85 41.35 14.19
C ALA A 45 -5.29 40.89 14.47
N ALA A 46 -6.15 40.77 13.46
CA ALA A 46 -7.49 40.20 13.62
C ALA A 46 -7.46 38.66 13.60
N LEU A 47 -6.58 38.05 12.81
CA LEU A 47 -6.43 36.60 12.73
C LEU A 47 -5.57 36.06 13.87
N GLU A 48 -4.47 36.72 14.20
CA GLU A 48 -3.56 36.36 15.30
C GLU A 48 -4.32 36.21 16.64
N ARG A 49 -5.29 37.09 16.91
CA ARG A 49 -6.11 37.04 18.14
C ARG A 49 -7.20 35.95 18.14
N ARG A 50 -7.39 35.26 17.01
CA ARG A 50 -8.47 34.28 16.81
C ARG A 50 -7.94 32.87 16.58
N PHE A 51 -6.69 32.73 16.17
CA PHE A 51 -6.01 31.46 16.05
C PHE A 51 -5.04 31.27 17.21
N GLN A 52 -5.09 30.10 17.84
CA GLN A 52 -4.06 29.64 18.74
C GLN A 52 -3.08 28.77 17.92
N PRO A 53 -1.80 29.12 17.82
CA PRO A 53 -0.82 28.24 17.19
C PRO A 53 -0.66 26.97 18.04
N VAL A 54 -0.76 25.83 17.36
CA VAL A 54 -0.40 24.50 17.88
C VAL A 54 0.69 23.98 16.97
N LEU A 55 1.92 23.93 17.48
CA LEU A 55 3.06 23.42 16.72
C LEU A 55 2.97 21.90 16.65
N ILE A 56 3.18 21.37 15.45
CA ILE A 56 3.25 19.94 15.16
C ILE A 56 4.63 19.71 14.60
N ASP A 57 5.51 19.14 15.41
CA ASP A 57 6.87 18.82 15.02
C ASP A 57 6.90 17.48 14.26
N GLU A 58 7.94 17.31 13.45
CA GLU A 58 8.24 16.04 12.80
C GLU A 58 8.50 14.96 13.88
N PRO A 59 7.89 13.77 13.79
CA PRO A 59 8.17 12.68 14.71
C PRO A 59 9.60 12.18 14.53
N ASP A 60 10.20 11.69 15.61
CA ASP A 60 11.46 10.99 15.48
C ASP A 60 11.30 9.59 14.84
N ILE A 61 12.42 8.87 14.71
CA ILE A 61 12.42 7.53 14.10
C ILE A 61 11.58 6.54 14.93
N GLU A 62 11.63 6.61 16.26
CA GLU A 62 10.92 5.68 17.15
C GLU A 62 9.40 5.91 17.10
N ASP A 63 9.00 7.17 17.13
CA ASP A 63 7.62 7.61 16.96
C ASP A 63 7.10 7.23 15.57
N THR A 64 7.91 7.41 14.53
CA THR A 64 7.54 6.99 13.18
C THR A 64 7.33 5.49 13.08
N ILE A 65 8.21 4.66 13.68
CA ILE A 65 8.01 3.21 13.72
C ILE A 65 6.69 2.86 14.42
N SER A 66 6.36 3.58 15.50
CA SER A 66 5.10 3.38 16.23
C SER A 66 3.87 3.77 15.39
N ILE A 67 3.95 4.87 14.65
CA ILE A 67 2.91 5.29 13.68
C ILE A 67 2.75 4.23 12.60
N LEU A 68 3.85 3.76 12.00
CA LEU A 68 3.86 2.73 10.97
C LEU A 68 3.22 1.42 11.46
N ARG A 69 3.52 1.01 12.70
CA ARG A 69 2.86 -0.16 13.34
C ARG A 69 1.36 0.04 13.51
N GLY A 70 0.92 1.26 13.83
CA GLY A 70 -0.51 1.59 13.96
C GLY A 70 -1.28 1.55 12.65
N ILE A 71 -0.65 1.85 11.52
CA ILE A 71 -1.27 1.79 10.18
C ILE A 71 -1.00 0.47 9.45
N LYS A 72 -0.08 -0.35 9.93
CA LYS A 72 0.37 -1.61 9.30
C LYS A 72 -0.78 -2.46 8.80
N GLU A 73 -1.72 -2.81 9.68
CA GLU A 73 -2.84 -3.72 9.31
C GLU A 73 -3.65 -3.17 8.14
N LYS A 74 -3.86 -1.85 8.06
CA LYS A 74 -4.62 -1.22 6.97
C LYS A 74 -3.92 -1.37 5.63
N TYR A 75 -2.59 -1.21 5.60
CA TYR A 75 -1.79 -1.38 4.40
C TYR A 75 -1.69 -2.85 3.98
N GLU A 76 -1.55 -3.76 4.95
CA GLU A 76 -1.58 -5.20 4.69
C GLU A 76 -2.89 -5.64 4.02
N VAL A 77 -4.04 -5.15 4.52
CA VAL A 77 -5.35 -5.42 3.90
C VAL A 77 -5.46 -4.77 2.53
N HIS A 78 -5.09 -3.49 2.40
CA HIS A 78 -5.21 -2.74 1.14
C HIS A 78 -4.43 -3.39 -0.01
N HIS A 79 -3.19 -3.81 0.26
CA HIS A 79 -2.32 -4.43 -0.75
C HIS A 79 -2.45 -5.96 -0.80
N GLY A 80 -3.05 -6.58 0.21
CA GLY A 80 -3.14 -8.03 0.35
C GLY A 80 -1.77 -8.70 0.52
N VAL A 81 -0.88 -8.06 1.27
CA VAL A 81 0.48 -8.55 1.59
C VAL A 81 0.70 -8.51 3.09
N GLN A 82 1.76 -9.18 3.57
CA GLN A 82 2.17 -9.09 4.98
C GLN A 82 3.44 -8.24 5.09
N ILE A 83 3.42 -7.29 6.02
CA ILE A 83 4.51 -6.37 6.28
C ILE A 83 5.26 -6.84 7.53
N GLN A 84 6.53 -7.17 7.35
CA GLN A 84 7.36 -7.55 8.49
C GLN A 84 7.74 -6.33 9.33
N ASP A 85 7.90 -6.50 10.66
CA ASP A 85 8.23 -5.38 11.56
C ASP A 85 9.59 -4.75 11.23
N ASN A 86 10.58 -5.56 10.83
CA ASN A 86 11.87 -5.09 10.35
C ASN A 86 11.77 -4.22 9.08
N ALA A 87 10.75 -4.41 8.24
CA ALA A 87 10.51 -3.58 7.07
C ALA A 87 10.05 -2.18 7.48
N LEU A 88 9.22 -2.07 8.53
CA LEU A 88 8.80 -0.78 9.10
C LEU A 88 10.00 -0.02 9.69
N VAL A 89 10.84 -0.71 10.47
CA VAL A 89 12.07 -0.14 11.01
C VAL A 89 12.99 0.33 9.89
N SER A 90 13.16 -0.48 8.86
CA SER A 90 14.02 -0.15 7.72
C SER A 90 13.48 1.04 6.94
N ALA A 91 12.16 1.11 6.71
CA ALA A 91 11.52 2.24 6.04
C ALA A 91 11.74 3.55 6.79
N ALA A 92 11.56 3.56 8.12
CA ALA A 92 11.81 4.74 8.94
C ALA A 92 13.29 5.17 8.91
N VAL A 93 14.23 4.25 9.15
CA VAL A 93 15.67 4.57 9.21
C VAL A 93 16.24 4.98 7.85
N LEU A 94 15.85 4.29 6.77
CA LEU A 94 16.38 4.56 5.43
C LEU A 94 15.77 5.82 4.82
N SER A 95 14.46 6.05 5.01
CA SER A 95 13.84 7.30 4.54
C SER A 95 14.45 8.51 5.25
N GLU A 96 14.71 8.41 6.56
CA GLU A 96 15.35 9.49 7.30
C GLU A 96 16.77 9.77 6.81
N ARG A 97 17.55 8.72 6.55
CA ARG A 97 18.94 8.86 6.11
C ARG A 97 19.08 9.38 4.67
N TYR A 98 18.22 8.95 3.76
CA TYR A 98 18.44 9.13 2.31
C TYR A 98 17.44 10.07 1.63
N ILE A 99 16.28 10.33 2.24
CA ILE A 99 15.25 11.24 1.70
C ILE A 99 15.23 12.48 2.59
N THR A 100 16.07 13.45 2.26
CA THR A 100 16.34 14.65 3.10
C THR A 100 15.47 15.85 2.77
N ASP A 101 14.75 15.81 1.65
CA ASP A 101 13.87 16.88 1.16
C ASP A 101 12.40 16.69 1.57
N ARG A 102 12.10 15.63 2.34
CA ARG A 102 10.78 15.28 2.86
C ARG A 102 10.86 14.95 4.35
N PHE A 103 9.71 14.98 5.01
CA PHE A 103 9.59 14.83 6.46
C PHE A 103 8.94 13.48 6.83
N LEU A 104 9.35 12.93 7.97
CA LEU A 104 8.64 11.85 8.64
C LEU A 104 7.26 12.33 9.15
N PRO A 105 6.27 11.45 9.29
CA PRO A 105 6.30 10.02 8.93
C PRO A 105 6.00 9.77 7.44
N ASP A 106 5.61 10.81 6.70
CA ASP A 106 5.08 10.76 5.33
C ASP A 106 6.01 10.02 4.36
N LYS A 107 7.30 10.38 4.32
CA LYS A 107 8.29 9.68 3.47
C LYS A 107 8.45 8.19 3.78
N ALA A 108 8.28 7.78 5.04
CA ALA A 108 8.39 6.38 5.43
C ALA A 108 7.13 5.59 5.07
N ILE A 109 5.96 6.23 5.20
CA ILE A 109 4.67 5.67 4.76
C ILE A 109 4.70 5.40 3.26
N ASP A 110 5.17 6.36 2.46
CA ASP A 110 5.31 6.22 1.02
C ASP A 110 6.21 5.04 0.62
N LEU A 111 7.35 4.85 1.29
CA LEU A 111 8.23 3.71 1.02
C LEU A 111 7.54 2.37 1.29
N ILE A 112 6.75 2.28 2.37
CA ILE A 112 5.97 1.08 2.68
C ILE A 112 4.91 0.84 1.62
N ASP A 113 4.19 1.90 1.21
CA ASP A 113 3.16 1.81 0.19
C ASP A 113 3.71 1.31 -1.15
N GLU A 114 4.83 1.90 -1.60
CA GLU A 114 5.49 1.53 -2.85
C GLU A 114 6.04 0.09 -2.80
N ALA A 115 6.65 -0.31 -1.67
CA ALA A 115 7.12 -1.68 -1.48
C ALA A 115 5.97 -2.70 -1.50
N CYS A 116 4.83 -2.38 -0.86
CA CYS A 116 3.66 -3.23 -0.86
C CYS A 116 3.05 -3.36 -2.26
N ALA A 117 2.93 -2.24 -2.99
CA ALA A 117 2.44 -2.22 -4.35
C ALA A 117 3.33 -3.06 -5.30
N SER A 118 4.67 -2.91 -5.19
CA SER A 118 5.64 -3.70 -5.96
C SER A 118 5.47 -5.19 -5.70
N LEU A 119 5.42 -5.60 -4.43
CA LEU A 119 5.23 -7.00 -4.06
C LEU A 119 3.89 -7.56 -4.56
N ARG A 120 2.82 -6.76 -4.50
CA ARG A 120 1.52 -7.18 -5.02
C ARG A 120 1.56 -7.42 -6.53
N MET A 121 2.24 -6.54 -7.28
CA MET A 121 2.44 -6.72 -8.71
C MET A 121 3.22 -8.00 -9.03
N GLU A 122 4.25 -8.33 -8.24
CA GLU A 122 5.01 -9.58 -8.38
C GLU A 122 4.14 -10.81 -8.13
N ILE A 123 3.32 -10.82 -7.08
CA ILE A 123 2.39 -11.91 -6.74
C ILE A 123 1.38 -12.15 -7.86
N ASP A 124 0.87 -11.06 -8.46
CA ASP A 124 -0.14 -11.15 -9.52
C ASP A 124 0.44 -11.56 -10.87
N SER A 125 1.75 -11.40 -11.06
CA SER A 125 2.49 -11.74 -12.27
C SER A 125 2.86 -13.23 -12.34
N MET A 126 3.10 -13.71 -13.56
CA MET A 126 3.59 -15.08 -13.76
C MET A 126 5.04 -15.19 -13.22
N PRO A 127 5.35 -16.20 -12.40
CA PRO A 127 6.72 -16.47 -11.94
C PRO A 127 7.72 -16.51 -13.08
N GLU A 128 8.91 -15.95 -12.86
CA GLU A 128 9.97 -15.88 -13.85
C GLU A 128 10.36 -17.28 -14.36
N GLU A 129 10.35 -18.29 -13.50
CA GLU A 129 10.67 -19.67 -13.86
C GLU A 129 9.67 -20.26 -14.86
N LEU A 130 8.38 -19.92 -14.72
CA LEU A 130 7.33 -20.32 -15.67
C LEU A 130 7.51 -19.60 -17.00
N GLU A 131 7.91 -18.33 -16.96
CA GLU A 131 8.17 -17.56 -18.17
C GLU A 131 9.38 -18.10 -18.95
N ILE A 132 10.49 -18.38 -18.26
CA ILE A 132 11.71 -18.98 -18.82
C ILE A 132 11.39 -20.35 -19.42
N ALA A 133 10.65 -21.21 -18.69
CA ALA A 133 10.21 -22.51 -19.18
C ALA A 133 9.36 -22.38 -20.46
N GLY A 134 8.42 -21.42 -20.48
CA GLY A 134 7.59 -21.14 -21.64
C GLY A 134 8.38 -20.67 -22.86
N ARG A 135 9.36 -19.76 -22.67
CA ARG A 135 10.26 -19.32 -23.75
C ARG A 135 11.08 -20.50 -24.29
N ARG A 136 11.59 -21.37 -23.42
CA ARG A 136 12.37 -22.56 -23.82
C ARG A 136 11.54 -23.57 -24.62
N LEU A 137 10.30 -23.83 -24.19
CA LEU A 137 9.38 -24.70 -24.93
C LEU A 137 9.09 -24.17 -26.35
N LYS A 138 8.86 -22.87 -26.49
CA LYS A 138 8.67 -22.24 -27.81
C LYS A 138 9.90 -22.42 -28.71
N GLN A 139 11.11 -22.25 -28.18
CA GLN A 139 12.35 -22.49 -28.94
C GLN A 139 12.45 -23.94 -29.43
N LEU A 140 12.22 -24.91 -28.54
CA LEU A 140 12.26 -26.33 -28.86
C LEU A 140 11.19 -26.72 -29.88
N GLU A 141 10.01 -26.09 -29.84
CA GLU A 141 8.93 -26.32 -30.79
C GLU A 141 9.27 -25.80 -32.20
N ILE A 142 9.88 -24.61 -32.30
CA ILE A 142 10.38 -24.06 -33.57
C ILE A 142 11.48 -24.96 -34.15
N GLU A 143 12.41 -25.42 -33.30
CA GLU A 143 13.47 -26.36 -33.71
C GLU A 143 12.88 -27.67 -34.22
N LYS A 144 11.88 -28.22 -33.52
CA LYS A 144 11.15 -29.44 -33.91
C LYS A 144 10.46 -29.30 -35.27
N ILE A 145 9.81 -28.16 -35.54
CA ILE A 145 9.15 -27.90 -36.84
C ILE A 145 10.18 -27.85 -37.98
N SER A 146 11.34 -27.25 -37.72
CA SER A 146 12.42 -27.13 -38.71
C SER A 146 13.01 -28.51 -39.05
N LEU A 147 13.30 -29.33 -38.04
CA LEU A 147 13.89 -30.65 -38.19
C LEU A 147 12.94 -31.70 -38.76
N ARG A 148 11.61 -31.52 -38.62
CA ARG A 148 10.60 -32.43 -39.21
C ARG A 148 10.69 -32.55 -40.74
N LYS A 149 11.26 -31.55 -41.42
CA LYS A 149 11.44 -31.56 -42.88
C LYS A 149 12.70 -32.34 -43.32
N GLU A 150 13.58 -32.66 -42.39
CA GLU A 150 14.82 -33.39 -42.67
C GLU A 150 14.68 -34.91 -42.47
N LYS A 151 15.38 -35.70 -43.30
CA LYS A 151 15.30 -37.17 -43.31
C LYS A 151 16.57 -37.88 -42.86
N ASN A 152 17.63 -37.13 -42.49
CA ASN A 152 18.91 -37.70 -42.08
C ASN A 152 18.83 -38.33 -40.66
N LYS A 153 19.77 -39.21 -40.33
CA LYS A 153 19.81 -39.92 -39.04
C LYS A 153 20.01 -38.95 -37.85
N ILE A 154 20.83 -37.92 -38.05
CA ILE A 154 21.17 -36.92 -37.03
C ILE A 154 19.92 -36.12 -36.61
N SER A 155 19.09 -35.69 -37.56
CA SER A 155 17.86 -34.94 -37.27
C SER A 155 16.82 -35.81 -36.56
N LYS A 156 16.78 -37.13 -36.83
CA LYS A 156 15.94 -38.07 -36.04
C LYS A 156 16.42 -38.19 -34.58
N GLU A 157 17.72 -38.33 -34.35
CA GLU A 157 18.29 -38.38 -33.00
C GLU A 157 18.04 -37.07 -32.23
N ARG A 158 18.19 -35.91 -32.89
CA ARG A 158 17.89 -34.61 -32.29
C ARG A 158 16.40 -34.44 -31.98
N LEU A 159 15.51 -34.89 -32.87
CA LEU A 159 14.06 -34.87 -32.62
C LEU A 159 13.66 -35.67 -31.38
N ASN A 160 14.30 -36.83 -31.14
CA ASN A 160 14.07 -37.62 -29.93
C ASN A 160 14.50 -36.84 -28.67
N LYS A 161 15.72 -36.28 -28.68
CA LYS A 161 16.22 -35.44 -27.56
C LYS A 161 15.32 -34.23 -27.29
N ILE A 162 14.88 -33.54 -28.33
CA ILE A 162 13.94 -32.41 -28.20
C ILE A 162 12.63 -32.88 -27.57
N SER A 163 12.12 -34.06 -27.95
CA SER A 163 10.88 -34.61 -27.38
C SER A 163 11.04 -34.94 -25.90
N GLU A 164 12.16 -35.52 -25.49
CA GLU A 164 12.49 -35.78 -24.08
C GLU A 164 12.62 -34.49 -23.28
N GLU A 165 13.37 -33.51 -23.80
CA GLU A 165 13.56 -32.20 -23.16
C GLU A 165 12.23 -31.45 -23.03
N THR A 166 11.39 -31.49 -24.08
CA THR A 166 10.05 -30.88 -24.08
C THR A 166 9.15 -31.53 -23.01
N ALA A 167 9.19 -32.86 -22.87
CA ALA A 167 8.39 -33.57 -21.87
C ALA A 167 8.82 -33.15 -20.45
N ASN A 168 10.13 -33.20 -20.17
CA ASN A 168 10.70 -32.82 -18.87
C ASN A 168 10.35 -31.37 -18.48
N ILE A 169 10.44 -30.43 -19.43
CA ILE A 169 10.12 -29.02 -19.16
C ILE A 169 8.61 -28.85 -18.95
N LYS A 170 7.76 -29.53 -19.72
CA LYS A 170 6.30 -29.48 -19.54
C LYS A 170 5.86 -30.02 -18.18
N ASP A 171 6.47 -31.10 -17.71
CA ASP A 171 6.15 -31.68 -16.40
C ASP A 171 6.52 -30.70 -15.28
N LYS A 172 7.72 -30.11 -15.31
CA LYS A 172 8.14 -29.06 -14.37
C LYS A 172 7.25 -27.82 -14.44
N GLN A 173 6.91 -27.37 -15.64
CA GLN A 173 6.04 -26.22 -15.83
C GLN A 173 4.65 -26.47 -15.23
N LYS A 174 4.10 -27.67 -15.42
CA LYS A 174 2.81 -28.06 -14.85
C LYS A 174 2.86 -28.07 -13.32
N GLU A 175 3.91 -28.62 -12.73
CA GLU A 175 4.11 -28.62 -11.27
C GLU A 175 4.16 -27.18 -10.72
N LEU A 176 4.99 -26.32 -11.31
CA LEU A 176 5.14 -24.92 -10.91
C LEU A 176 3.83 -24.14 -11.07
N LEU A 177 3.09 -24.37 -12.16
CA LEU A 177 1.82 -23.70 -12.42
C LEU A 177 0.76 -24.09 -11.40
N LEU A 178 0.63 -25.38 -11.09
CA LEU A 178 -0.31 -25.86 -10.06
C LEU A 178 0.02 -25.27 -8.68
N ARG A 179 1.31 -25.20 -8.34
CA ARG A 179 1.77 -24.58 -7.10
C ARG A 179 1.43 -23.09 -7.05
N TRP A 180 1.73 -22.34 -8.11
CA TRP A 180 1.44 -20.92 -8.20
C TRP A 180 -0.07 -20.62 -8.12
N GLU A 181 -0.90 -21.37 -8.85
CA GLU A 181 -2.35 -21.24 -8.77
C GLU A 181 -2.89 -21.54 -7.36
N PHE A 182 -2.33 -22.54 -6.68
CA PHE A 182 -2.68 -22.87 -5.31
C PHE A 182 -2.32 -21.73 -4.35
N GLU A 183 -1.07 -21.25 -4.40
CA GLU A 183 -0.58 -20.15 -3.55
C GLU A 183 -1.38 -18.86 -3.79
N LYS A 184 -1.67 -18.53 -5.05
CA LYS A 184 -2.48 -17.36 -5.41
C LYS A 184 -3.90 -17.44 -4.87
N ASN A 185 -4.53 -18.62 -4.95
CA ASN A 185 -5.87 -18.83 -4.40
C ASN A 185 -5.87 -18.76 -2.86
N LEU A 186 -4.84 -19.28 -2.21
CA LEU A 186 -4.67 -19.18 -0.76
C LEU A 186 -4.58 -17.72 -0.32
N LEU A 187 -3.71 -16.93 -0.97
CA LEU A 187 -3.57 -15.50 -0.69
C LEU A 187 -4.88 -14.73 -0.89
N LYS A 188 -5.63 -15.04 -1.97
CA LYS A 188 -6.93 -14.42 -2.23
C LYS A 188 -7.96 -14.73 -1.13
N ASN A 189 -7.93 -15.93 -0.57
CA ASN A 189 -8.81 -16.30 0.54
C ASN A 189 -8.41 -15.59 1.83
N ILE A 190 -7.10 -15.52 2.14
CA ILE A 190 -6.57 -14.78 3.29
C ILE A 190 -6.98 -13.31 3.21
N SER A 191 -6.75 -12.66 2.07
CA SER A 191 -7.11 -11.25 1.84
C SER A 191 -8.61 -10.99 2.07
N LYS A 192 -9.50 -11.85 1.56
CA LYS A 192 -10.95 -11.74 1.81
C LYS A 192 -11.32 -11.91 3.28
N THR A 193 -10.66 -12.80 4.01
CA THR A 193 -10.89 -12.96 5.45
C THR A 193 -10.41 -11.73 6.21
N SER A 194 -9.25 -11.18 5.86
CA SER A 194 -8.71 -9.97 6.47
C SER A 194 -9.60 -8.75 6.23
N GLU A 195 -10.15 -8.57 5.02
CA GLU A 195 -11.13 -7.52 4.71
C GLU A 195 -12.36 -7.60 5.62
N LYS A 196 -12.93 -8.81 5.80
CA LYS A 196 -14.08 -9.01 6.69
C LYS A 196 -13.75 -8.74 8.16
N ILE A 197 -12.55 -9.11 8.60
CA ILE A 197 -12.07 -8.81 9.96
C ILE A 197 -12.02 -7.29 10.17
N ASP A 198 -11.51 -6.53 9.19
CA ASP A 198 -11.44 -5.06 9.26
C ASP A 198 -12.85 -4.43 9.28
N GLU A 199 -13.77 -4.93 8.45
CA GLU A 199 -15.18 -4.52 8.48
C GLU A 199 -15.82 -4.76 9.87
N ILE A 200 -15.57 -5.92 10.49
CA ILE A 200 -16.09 -6.23 11.83
C ILE A 200 -15.46 -5.30 12.88
N LYS A 201 -14.15 -5.06 12.82
CA LYS A 201 -13.46 -4.12 13.72
C LYS A 201 -14.07 -2.71 13.62
N ALA A 202 -14.30 -2.21 12.40
CA ALA A 202 -14.95 -0.93 12.19
C ALA A 202 -16.38 -0.89 12.76
N GLN A 203 -17.16 -1.97 12.60
CA GLN A 203 -18.50 -2.09 13.18
C GLN A 203 -18.49 -2.10 14.71
N ILE A 204 -17.48 -2.74 15.32
CA ILE A 204 -17.27 -2.72 16.78
C ILE A 204 -17.06 -1.28 17.24
N GLU A 205 -16.12 -0.54 16.63
CA GLU A 205 -15.86 0.86 17.02
C GLU A 205 -17.08 1.78 16.86
N ILE A 206 -17.89 1.57 15.82
CA ILE A 206 -19.13 2.32 15.60
C ILE A 206 -20.16 1.97 16.69
N SER A 207 -20.27 0.71 17.06
CA SER A 207 -21.23 0.23 18.06
C SER A 207 -20.84 0.67 19.47
N GLU A 208 -19.54 0.67 19.79
CA GLU A 208 -19.00 1.21 21.04
C GLU A 208 -19.32 2.70 21.17
N ARG A 209 -19.10 3.49 20.12
CA ARG A 209 -19.44 4.93 20.09
C ARG A 209 -20.95 5.20 20.27
N LYS A 210 -21.80 4.27 19.84
CA LYS A 210 -23.26 4.34 20.01
C LYS A 210 -23.75 3.82 21.37
N GLY A 211 -22.88 3.20 22.16
CA GLY A 211 -23.24 2.58 23.44
C GLY A 211 -23.99 1.25 23.32
N ASP A 212 -23.98 0.60 22.15
CA ASP A 212 -24.64 -0.69 21.93
C ASP A 212 -23.74 -1.85 22.38
N LEU A 213 -23.67 -2.07 23.69
CA LEU A 213 -22.79 -3.07 24.31
C LEU A 213 -23.16 -4.52 23.94
N ALA A 214 -24.43 -4.78 23.63
CA ALA A 214 -24.88 -6.11 23.22
C ALA A 214 -24.27 -6.48 21.86
N LYS A 215 -24.37 -5.57 20.89
CA LYS A 215 -23.78 -5.75 19.56
C LYS A 215 -22.26 -5.82 19.59
N VAL A 216 -21.60 -5.03 20.45
CA VAL A 216 -20.15 -5.10 20.66
C VAL A 216 -19.73 -6.48 21.13
N SER A 217 -20.44 -7.06 22.11
CA SER A 217 -20.14 -8.39 22.63
C SER A 217 -20.29 -9.48 21.55
N GLU A 218 -21.38 -9.43 20.78
CA GLU A 218 -21.65 -10.37 19.69
C GLU A 218 -20.57 -10.32 18.59
N LEU A 219 -20.18 -9.12 18.17
CA LEU A 219 -19.16 -8.94 17.14
C LEU A 219 -17.77 -9.33 17.64
N LYS A 220 -17.42 -8.94 18.87
CA LYS A 220 -16.08 -9.12 19.43
C LYS A 220 -15.80 -10.56 19.85
N TYR A 221 -16.76 -11.25 20.47
CA TYR A 221 -16.57 -12.59 21.02
C TYR A 221 -17.19 -13.71 20.18
N GLY A 222 -18.11 -13.39 19.26
CA GLY A 222 -18.63 -14.33 18.28
C GLY A 222 -17.86 -14.22 16.97
N HIS A 223 -18.25 -13.25 16.15
CA HIS A 223 -17.83 -13.16 14.74
C HIS A 223 -16.32 -12.95 14.56
N LEU A 224 -15.71 -12.05 15.34
CA LEU A 224 -14.29 -11.75 15.21
C LEU A 224 -13.41 -12.95 15.61
N VAL A 225 -13.75 -13.64 16.70
CA VAL A 225 -13.02 -14.82 17.17
C VAL A 225 -13.16 -15.98 16.18
N GLU A 226 -14.35 -16.18 15.61
CA GLU A 226 -14.58 -17.20 14.59
C GLU A 226 -13.77 -16.96 13.31
N MET A 227 -13.56 -15.70 12.90
CA MET A 227 -12.78 -15.38 11.70
C MET A 227 -11.27 -15.41 11.92
N GLN A 228 -10.79 -15.29 13.17
CA GLN A 228 -9.37 -15.32 13.51
C GLN A 228 -8.81 -16.73 13.74
N ASN A 229 -9.69 -17.73 13.91
CA ASN A 229 -9.34 -19.14 14.09
C ASN A 229 -9.38 -19.91 12.77
#